data_AF-A0A350MR18-F1
#
_entry.id   AF-A0A350MR18-F1
#
_cell.length_a   1.000
_cell.length_b   1.000
_cell.length_c   1.000
_cell.angle_alpha   90.00
_cell.angle_beta   90.00
_cell.angle_gamma   90.00
#
_symmetry.space_group_name_H-M   'P 1'
#
loop_
_entity.id
_entity.type
_entity.pdbx_description
1 polymer ?
#
loop_
_entity_poly.entity_id
_entity_poly.type
_entity_poly.pdbx_seq_one_letter_code
_entity_poly.pdbx_strand_id
1 'polypeptide(L)'
;MKDKAIQTEVDAYYLYGQLAKHEQDKTIASVFKQMSEIEKGHAIAMAKQKGLDPEMNFSPSWRAKILNFMGKVFGDDIVLSSLMDTEKSLSHAILTEKKKRNINIRGSETNHVAILQTIFER
;
A
#
# COMPACT_ATOMS: atom_id res chain seq x y z
N MET A 1 -5.95 10.16 18.21
CA MET A 1 -5.36 10.44 16.87
C MET A 1 -5.27 9.14 16.12
N LYS A 2 -5.72 9.08 14.86
CA LYS A 2 -5.46 7.90 14.01
C LYS A 2 -3.96 7.79 13.78
N ASP A 3 -3.42 6.60 13.96
CA ASP A 3 -1.99 6.35 13.74
C ASP A 3 -1.67 6.49 12.25
N LYS A 4 -0.71 7.35 11.91
CA LYS A 4 -0.40 7.70 10.52
C LYS A 4 0.11 6.50 9.73
N ALA A 5 0.95 5.66 10.33
CA ALA A 5 1.51 4.49 9.66
C ALA A 5 0.42 3.45 9.37
N ILE A 6 -0.44 3.17 10.37
CA ILE A 6 -1.60 2.28 10.16
C ILE A 6 -2.53 2.84 9.07
N GLN A 7 -2.84 4.13 9.10
CA GLN A 7 -3.72 4.72 8.09
C GLN A 7 -3.12 4.67 6.67
N THR A 8 -1.78 4.79 6.54
CA THR A 8 -1.10 4.61 5.25
C THR A 8 -1.34 3.21 4.68
N GLU A 9 -1.19 2.15 5.47
CA GLU A 9 -1.47 0.78 5.02
C GLU A 9 -2.96 0.57 4.70
N VAL A 10 -3.86 1.16 5.49
CA VAL A 10 -5.31 1.05 5.25
C VAL A 10 -5.70 1.75 3.95
N ASP A 11 -5.08 2.89 3.65
CA ASP A 11 -5.29 3.61 2.40
C ASP A 11 -4.74 2.80 1.20
N ALA A 12 -3.55 2.19 1.34
CA ALA A 12 -2.96 1.34 0.31
C ALA A 12 -3.81 0.08 0.06
N TYR A 13 -4.20 -0.65 1.13
CA TYR A 13 -5.15 -1.77 1.08
C TYR A 13 -6.39 -1.41 0.25
N TYR A 14 -7.01 -0.27 0.57
CA TYR A 14 -8.20 0.19 -0.12
C TYR A 14 -7.93 0.48 -1.59
N LEU A 15 -6.89 1.25 -1.92
CA LEU A 15 -6.59 1.65 -3.29
C LEU A 15 -6.20 0.46 -4.18
N TYR A 16 -5.35 -0.46 -3.69
CA TYR A 16 -5.05 -1.71 -4.40
C TYR A 16 -6.31 -2.55 -4.63
N GLY A 17 -7.19 -2.64 -3.64
CA GLY A 17 -8.46 -3.36 -3.78
C GLY A 17 -9.41 -2.72 -4.78
N GLN A 18 -9.28 -1.41 -5.03
CA GLN A 18 -10.04 -0.70 -6.05
C GLN A 18 -9.45 -0.91 -7.45
N LEU A 19 -8.11 -0.84 -7.59
CA LEU A 19 -7.42 -1.18 -8.85
C LEU A 19 -7.75 -2.61 -9.29
N ALA A 20 -7.67 -3.57 -8.37
CA ALA A 20 -7.99 -4.97 -8.65
C ALA A 20 -9.40 -5.21 -9.20
N LYS A 21 -10.38 -4.35 -8.87
CA LYS A 21 -11.77 -4.48 -9.33
C LYS A 21 -11.99 -3.92 -10.73
N HIS A 22 -11.20 -2.94 -11.14
CA HIS A 22 -11.37 -2.25 -12.43
C HIS A 22 -10.36 -2.73 -13.49
N GLU A 23 -9.27 -3.35 -13.07
CA GLU A 23 -8.26 -3.93 -13.96
C GLU A 23 -8.85 -5.03 -14.85
N GLN A 24 -8.55 -4.96 -16.14
CA GLN A 24 -9.05 -5.89 -17.16
C GLN A 24 -8.14 -7.12 -17.30
N ASP A 25 -6.82 -6.95 -17.16
CA ASP A 25 -5.89 -8.08 -17.13
C ASP A 25 -6.02 -8.82 -15.80
N LYS A 26 -6.64 -10.01 -15.85
CA LYS A 26 -6.87 -10.87 -14.68
C LYS A 26 -5.59 -11.18 -13.90
N THR A 27 -4.44 -11.20 -14.56
CA THR A 27 -3.14 -11.43 -13.93
C THR A 27 -2.76 -10.24 -13.07
N ILE A 28 -2.83 -9.02 -13.62
CA ILE A 28 -2.55 -7.79 -12.88
C ILE A 28 -3.59 -7.60 -11.77
N ALA A 29 -4.87 -7.83 -12.06
CA ALA A 29 -5.94 -7.74 -11.07
C ALA A 29 -5.69 -8.66 -9.87
N SER A 30 -5.19 -9.88 -10.12
CA SER A 30 -4.79 -10.83 -9.06
C SER A 30 -3.61 -10.31 -8.25
N VAL A 31 -2.62 -9.69 -8.89
CA VAL A 31 -1.48 -9.08 -8.18
C VAL A 31 -1.95 -7.94 -7.29
N PHE A 32 -2.77 -7.01 -7.79
CA PHE A 32 -3.33 -5.94 -6.96
C PHE A 32 -4.18 -6.46 -5.80
N LYS A 33 -4.93 -7.55 -6.00
CA LYS A 33 -5.69 -8.19 -4.92
C LYS A 33 -4.75 -8.72 -3.82
N GLN A 34 -3.67 -9.40 -4.20
CA GLN A 34 -2.69 -9.91 -3.25
C GLN A 34 -1.99 -8.78 -2.50
N MET A 35 -1.59 -7.72 -3.21
CA MET A 35 -1.02 -6.51 -2.60
C MET A 35 -1.98 -5.90 -1.57
N SER A 36 -3.26 -5.76 -1.93
CA SER A 36 -4.31 -5.29 -1.00
C SER A 36 -4.35 -6.14 0.27
N GLU A 37 -4.40 -7.46 0.16
CA GLU A 37 -4.45 -8.38 1.31
C GLU A 37 -3.18 -8.29 2.19
N ILE A 38 -2.02 -8.06 1.59
CA ILE A 38 -0.74 -7.84 2.29
C ILE A 38 -0.80 -6.56 3.13
N GLU A 39 -1.23 -5.43 2.55
CA GLU A 39 -1.30 -4.16 3.30
C GLU A 39 -2.32 -4.20 4.44
N LYS A 40 -3.42 -4.93 4.23
CA LYS A 40 -4.37 -5.21 5.32
C LYS A 40 -3.67 -5.96 6.46
N GLY A 41 -2.82 -6.93 6.13
CA GLY A 41 -1.96 -7.64 7.08
C GLY A 41 -1.02 -6.70 7.83
N HIS A 42 -0.34 -5.78 7.14
CA HIS A 42 0.53 -4.76 7.74
C HIS A 42 -0.23 -3.86 8.73
N ALA A 43 -1.40 -3.35 8.33
CA ALA A 43 -2.26 -2.53 9.18
C ALA A 43 -2.63 -3.26 10.49
N ILE A 44 -3.09 -4.52 10.37
CA ILE A 44 -3.49 -5.35 11.52
C ILE A 44 -2.28 -5.65 12.42
N ALA A 45 -1.14 -6.01 11.85
CA ALA A 45 0.07 -6.30 12.61
C ALA A 45 0.55 -5.07 13.41
N MET A 46 0.54 -3.89 12.79
CA MET A 46 0.87 -2.64 13.47
C MET A 46 -0.12 -2.25 14.55
N ALA A 47 -1.42 -2.45 14.31
CA ALA A 47 -2.45 -2.21 15.33
C ALA A 47 -2.22 -3.10 16.56
N LYS A 48 -1.99 -4.40 16.35
CA LYS A 48 -1.67 -5.36 17.42
C LYS A 48 -0.43 -4.95 18.22
N GLN A 49 0.66 -4.56 17.55
CA GLN A 49 1.89 -4.11 18.23
C GLN A 49 1.67 -2.87 19.11
N LYS A 50 0.68 -2.04 18.78
CA LYS A 50 0.32 -0.82 19.52
C LYS A 50 -0.79 -1.05 20.55
N GLY A 51 -1.20 -2.30 20.77
CA GLY A 51 -2.28 -2.65 21.70
C GLY A 51 -3.67 -2.18 21.26
N LEU A 52 -3.85 -1.89 19.96
CA LEU A 52 -5.16 -1.54 19.39
C LEU A 52 -5.92 -2.82 19.01
N ASP A 53 -7.25 -2.74 19.09
CA ASP A 53 -8.13 -3.85 18.72
C ASP A 53 -7.97 -4.22 17.22
N PRO A 54 -7.64 -5.48 16.90
CA PRO A 54 -7.58 -5.97 15.52
C PRO A 54 -8.90 -5.89 14.77
N GLU A 55 -10.04 -5.88 15.49
CA GLU A 55 -11.38 -5.71 14.92
C GLU A 55 -11.76 -4.23 14.72
N MET A 56 -10.84 -3.29 15.01
CA MET A 56 -11.05 -1.89 14.69
C MET A 56 -11.39 -1.75 13.19
N ASN A 57 -12.53 -1.13 12.91
CA ASN A 57 -13.00 -0.95 11.55
C ASN A 57 -12.06 0.02 10.77
N PHE A 58 -11.09 -0.55 10.08
CA PHE A 58 -10.13 0.17 9.25
C PHE A 58 -10.82 0.75 8.02
N SER A 59 -11.26 1.99 8.14
CA SER A 59 -11.84 2.74 7.03
C SER A 59 -10.79 3.60 6.32
N PRO A 60 -10.81 3.66 4.97
CA PRO A 60 -9.90 4.49 4.21
C PRO A 60 -10.11 5.98 4.52
N SER A 61 -9.04 6.74 4.37
CA SER A 61 -9.08 8.19 4.54
C SER A 61 -9.90 8.85 3.43
N TRP A 62 -10.32 10.09 3.69
CA TRP A 62 -10.96 10.93 2.67
C TRP A 62 -10.03 11.16 1.47
N ARG A 63 -8.72 11.27 1.70
CA ARG A 63 -7.71 11.41 0.64
C ARG A 63 -7.70 10.19 -0.28
N ALA A 64 -7.72 8.98 0.27
CA ALA A 64 -7.77 7.75 -0.50
C ALA A 64 -9.09 7.64 -1.30
N LYS A 65 -10.22 8.06 -0.73
CA LYS A 65 -11.49 8.12 -1.45
C LYS A 65 -11.45 9.09 -2.64
N ILE A 66 -10.83 10.27 -2.48
CA ILE A 66 -10.64 11.24 -3.57
C ILE A 66 -9.74 10.65 -4.66
N LEU A 67 -8.62 10.02 -4.29
CA LEU A 67 -7.74 9.36 -5.27
C LEU A 67 -8.47 8.32 -6.10
N ASN A 68 -9.23 7.42 -5.45
CA ASN A 68 -10.06 6.43 -6.16
C ASN A 68 -11.11 7.11 -7.06
N PHE A 69 -11.72 8.22 -6.63
CA PHE A 69 -12.63 8.98 -7.49
C PHE A 69 -11.92 9.54 -8.72
N MET A 70 -10.74 10.15 -8.55
CA MET A 70 -9.94 10.64 -9.67
C MET A 70 -9.50 9.51 -10.60
N GLY A 71 -9.12 8.34 -10.06
CA GLY A 71 -8.78 7.16 -10.85
C GLY A 71 -9.91 6.72 -11.77
N LYS A 72 -11.14 6.71 -11.27
CA LYS A 72 -12.34 6.40 -12.08
C LYS A 72 -12.62 7.41 -13.19
N VAL A 73 -12.20 8.67 -13.03
CA VAL A 73 -12.50 9.76 -13.97
C VAL A 73 -11.38 9.95 -15.00
N PHE A 74 -10.12 9.84 -14.56
CA PHE A 74 -8.94 10.18 -15.35
C PHE A 74 -8.05 8.98 -15.68
N GLY A 75 -8.35 7.80 -15.15
CA GLY A 75 -7.56 6.59 -15.34
C GLY A 75 -6.76 6.19 -14.09
N ASP A 76 -6.42 4.91 -14.02
CA ASP A 76 -5.81 4.30 -12.85
C ASP A 76 -4.35 4.72 -12.60
N ASP A 77 -3.69 5.34 -13.59
CA ASP A 77 -2.30 5.84 -13.50
C ASP A 77 -2.10 6.83 -12.34
N ILE A 78 -3.10 7.64 -12.01
CA ILE A 78 -3.04 8.57 -10.87
C ILE A 78 -2.96 7.80 -9.56
N VAL A 79 -3.75 6.73 -9.44
CA VAL A 79 -3.77 5.88 -8.25
C VAL A 79 -2.47 5.09 -8.16
N LEU A 80 -2.02 4.51 -9.28
CA LEU A 80 -0.78 3.74 -9.39
C LEU A 80 0.44 4.59 -9.04
N SER A 81 0.52 5.83 -9.54
CA SER A 81 1.59 6.77 -9.22
C SER A 81 1.59 7.15 -7.73
N SER A 82 0.41 7.41 -7.15
CA SER A 82 0.32 7.69 -5.71
C SER A 82 0.71 6.50 -4.85
N LEU A 83 0.40 5.26 -5.26
CA LEU A 83 0.82 4.05 -4.58
C LEU A 83 2.34 3.88 -4.69
N MET A 84 2.90 4.05 -5.88
CA MET A 84 4.36 4.02 -6.12
C MET A 84 5.12 4.97 -5.19
N ASP A 85 4.67 6.22 -5.07
CA ASP A 85 5.30 7.20 -4.17
C ASP A 85 5.18 6.79 -2.70
N THR A 86 4.05 6.18 -2.32
CA THR A 86 3.83 5.65 -0.97
C THR A 86 4.82 4.52 -0.68
N GLU A 87 4.93 3.53 -1.57
CA GLU A 87 5.83 2.39 -1.43
C GLU A 87 7.29 2.81 -1.39
N LYS A 88 7.71 3.75 -2.25
CA LYS A 88 9.08 4.30 -2.25
C LYS A 88 9.39 4.98 -0.92
N SER A 89 8.46 5.77 -0.40
CA SER A 89 8.61 6.47 0.89
C SER A 89 8.74 5.48 2.06
N LEU A 90 7.87 4.46 2.12
CA LEU A 90 7.93 3.40 3.13
C LEU A 90 9.22 2.59 3.03
N SER A 91 9.59 2.14 1.82
CA SER A 91 10.84 1.42 1.55
C SER A 91 12.05 2.22 2.03
N HIS A 92 12.09 3.52 1.72
CA HIS A 92 13.16 4.41 2.16
C HIS A 92 13.23 4.55 3.69
N ALA A 93 12.07 4.67 4.35
CA ALA A 93 12.00 4.75 5.81
C ALA A 93 12.51 3.46 6.47
N ILE A 94 12.12 2.29 5.98
CA ILE A 94 12.56 0.98 6.48
C ILE A 94 14.06 0.81 6.26
N LEU A 95 14.57 1.11 5.07
CA LEU A 95 16.01 1.02 4.76
C LEU A 95 16.83 1.94 5.66
N THR A 96 16.35 3.16 5.90
CA THR A 96 17.02 4.13 6.77
C THR A 96 17.05 3.66 8.23
N GLU A 97 15.95 3.09 8.72
CA GLU A 97 15.86 2.55 10.08
C GLU A 97 16.81 1.36 10.27
N LYS A 98 16.82 0.40 9.33
CA LYS A 98 17.70 -0.76 9.39
C LYS A 98 19.18 -0.37 9.36
N LYS A 99 19.54 0.59 8.49
CA LYS A 99 20.90 1.15 8.44
C LYS A 99 21.30 1.77 9.78
N LYS A 100 20.43 2.57 10.39
CA LYS A 100 20.69 3.19 11.71
C LYS A 100 20.88 2.14 12.81
N ARG A 101 20.20 0.99 12.70
CA ARG A 101 20.26 -0.10 13.69
C ARG A 101 21.26 -1.20 13.34
N ASN A 102 22.04 -1.05 12.27
CA ASN A 102 22.95 -2.09 11.75
C ASN A 102 22.26 -3.44 11.50
N ILE A 103 20.98 -3.41 11.09
CA ILE A 103 20.22 -4.60 10.69
C ILE A 103 20.48 -4.87 9.22
N ASN A 104 20.74 -6.14 8.87
CA ASN A 104 21.02 -6.53 7.49
C ASN A 104 19.81 -6.28 6.57
N ILE A 105 20.06 -5.71 5.38
CA ILE A 105 19.07 -5.45 4.34
C ILE A 105 18.91 -6.72 3.51
N ARG A 106 17.66 -7.16 3.28
CA ARG A 106 17.37 -8.45 2.63
C ARG A 106 16.85 -8.32 1.20
N GLY A 107 16.59 -7.11 0.73
CA GLY A 107 15.99 -6.82 -0.57
C GLY A 107 14.46 -6.84 -0.54
N SER A 108 13.86 -7.52 0.45
CA SER A 108 12.40 -7.55 0.63
C SER A 108 11.80 -6.17 0.94
N GLU A 109 12.61 -5.23 1.41
CA GLU A 109 12.19 -3.86 1.74
C GLU A 109 11.70 -3.07 0.53
N THR A 110 12.00 -3.52 -0.70
CA THR A 110 11.63 -2.83 -1.95
C THR A 110 10.71 -3.66 -2.84
N ASN A 111 10.17 -4.78 -2.36
CA ASN A 111 9.38 -5.71 -3.16
C ASN A 111 8.16 -5.03 -3.81
N HIS A 112 7.43 -4.21 -3.05
CA HIS A 112 6.23 -3.54 -3.56
C HIS A 112 6.57 -2.55 -4.67
N VAL A 113 7.66 -1.79 -4.50
CA VAL A 113 8.18 -0.89 -5.53
C VAL A 113 8.52 -1.66 -6.80
N ALA A 114 9.23 -2.79 -6.70
CA ALA A 114 9.60 -3.60 -7.86
C ALA A 114 8.38 -4.18 -8.59
N ILE A 115 7.36 -4.63 -7.86
CA ILE A 115 6.11 -5.13 -8.43
C ILE A 115 5.39 -4.00 -9.18
N LEU A 116 5.23 -2.84 -8.55
CA LEU A 116 4.56 -1.71 -9.18
C LEU A 116 5.31 -1.19 -10.41
N GLN A 117 6.65 -1.18 -10.39
CA GLN A 117 7.47 -0.76 -11.52
C GLN A 117 7.23 -1.69 -12.72
N THR A 118 7.22 -3.00 -12.46
CA THR A 118 6.93 -4.01 -13.48
C THR A 118 5.54 -3.83 -14.11
N ILE A 119 4.54 -3.42 -13.32
CA ILE A 119 3.19 -3.14 -13.82
C ILE A 119 3.15 -1.84 -14.62
N PHE A 120 3.86 -0.81 -14.17
CA PHE A 120 3.88 0.52 -14.80
C PHE A 120 4.63 0.57 -16.13
N GLU A 121 5.64 -0.28 -16.31
CA GLU A 121 6.48 -0.33 -17.53
C GLU A 121 5.88 -1.20 -18.67
N ARG A 122 4.66 -1.72 -18.50
CA ARG A 122 3.92 -2.45 -19.56
C ARG A 122 3.34 -1.52 -20.61
#